data_AF-A0A239BDF7-F1
#
_entry.id   AF-A0A239BDF7-F1
#
_cell.length_a   1.000
_cell.length_b   1.000
_cell.length_c   1.000
_cell.angle_alpha   90.00
_cell.angle_beta   90.00
_cell.angle_gamma   90.00
#
_symmetry.space_group_name_H-M   'P 1'
#
loop_
_entity.id
_entity.type
_entity.pdbx_description
1 polymer ?
#
loop_
_entity_poly.entity_id
_entity_poly.type
_entity_poly.pdbx_seq_one_letter_code
_entity_poly.pdbx_strand_id
1 'polypeptide(L)'
;MSTLKNIFKKYLDESKISDLGSMGGQQQAPSNTNTLKERLIKQSKFNNSILIISIVLLCILFFLGVYFAIYYRDEPTTMSVVLGGSIFSLLGIIVWLRKLWAEKNLMDVSLAIIEDLPPEEAAKYILIIYDKMFRKKSTEDNS
;
A
#
# COMPACT_ATOMS: atom_id res chain seq x y z
N MET A 1 0.19 3.56 -3.89
CA MET A 1 -1.05 4.30 -4.30
C MET A 1 -1.55 4.15 -5.76
N SER A 2 -0.73 4.10 -6.84
CA SER A 2 -1.29 3.98 -8.23
C SER A 2 -1.88 2.59 -8.54
N THR A 3 -1.37 1.55 -7.88
CA THR A 3 -1.70 0.16 -8.17
C THR A 3 -3.10 -0.24 -7.66
N LEU A 4 -3.46 0.17 -6.45
CA LEU A 4 -4.78 -0.10 -5.85
C LEU A 4 -5.87 0.68 -6.60
N LYS A 5 -5.56 1.92 -7.02
CA LYS A 5 -6.40 2.72 -7.93
C LYS A 5 -6.66 1.99 -9.24
N ASN A 6 -5.63 1.42 -9.86
CA ASN A 6 -5.77 0.72 -11.13
C ASN A 6 -6.59 -0.56 -11.01
N ILE A 7 -6.54 -1.27 -9.88
CA ILE A 7 -7.30 -2.51 -9.68
C ILE A 7 -8.78 -2.19 -9.40
N PHE A 8 -9.06 -1.24 -8.52
CA PHE A 8 -10.45 -0.81 -8.30
C PHE A 8 -11.06 -0.18 -9.53
N LYS A 9 -10.30 0.66 -10.26
CA LYS A 9 -10.74 1.23 -11.53
C LYS A 9 -11.02 0.14 -12.56
N LYS A 10 -10.13 -0.87 -12.67
CA LYS A 10 -10.33 -1.98 -13.61
C LYS A 10 -11.55 -2.81 -13.26
N TYR A 11 -11.79 -3.07 -11.98
CA TYR A 11 -12.97 -3.81 -11.53
C TYR A 11 -14.27 -3.00 -11.74
N LEU A 12 -14.23 -1.69 -11.51
CA LEU A 12 -15.36 -0.78 -11.76
C LEU A 12 -15.64 -0.58 -13.26
N ASP A 13 -14.61 -0.54 -14.12
CA ASP A 13 -14.81 -0.52 -15.58
C ASP A 13 -15.39 -1.84 -16.07
N GLU A 14 -14.89 -2.97 -15.57
CA GLU A 14 -15.37 -4.31 -15.93
C GLU A 14 -16.83 -4.53 -15.44
N SER A 15 -17.21 -3.97 -14.29
CA SER A 15 -18.60 -3.97 -13.82
C SER A 15 -19.50 -2.99 -14.59
N LYS A 16 -19.00 -1.79 -14.95
CA LYS A 16 -19.77 -0.81 -15.75
C LYS A 16 -20.02 -1.29 -17.19
N ILE A 17 -19.09 -2.03 -17.78
CA ILE A 17 -19.29 -2.65 -19.10
C ILE A 17 -20.37 -3.74 -19.01
N SER A 18 -20.52 -4.42 -17.86
CA SER A 18 -21.61 -5.36 -17.62
C SER A 18 -22.98 -4.67 -17.43
N ASP A 19 -22.99 -3.46 -16.88
CA ASP A 19 -24.22 -2.65 -16.66
C ASP A 19 -24.76 -2.00 -17.95
N LEU A 20 -23.89 -1.70 -18.93
CA LEU A 20 -24.32 -1.14 -20.23
C LEU A 20 -24.90 -2.19 -21.19
N GLY A 21 -24.78 -3.49 -20.87
CA GLY A 21 -25.27 -4.60 -21.69
C GLY A 21 -26.59 -5.25 -21.23
N SER A 22 -27.19 -4.83 -20.12
CA SER A 22 -28.34 -5.54 -19.52
C SER A 22 -29.50 -4.61 -19.10
N MET A 23 -30.10 -3.93 -20.08
CA MET A 23 -31.49 -3.49 -19.95
C MET A 23 -32.42 -4.72 -20.05
N GLY A 24 -32.71 -5.34 -18.91
CA GLY A 24 -33.76 -6.36 -18.79
C GLY A 24 -33.24 -7.78 -18.57
N GLY A 25 -33.25 -8.21 -17.31
CA GLY A 25 -33.10 -9.62 -16.96
C GLY A 25 -31.99 -9.86 -15.94
N GLN A 26 -32.43 -10.14 -14.70
CA GLN A 26 -31.68 -10.78 -13.62
C GLN A 26 -30.21 -10.38 -13.49
N GLN A 27 -29.91 -9.52 -12.51
CA GLN A 27 -28.57 -9.29 -11.98
C GLN A 27 -27.97 -10.63 -11.52
N GLN A 28 -27.26 -11.30 -12.42
CA GLN A 28 -26.33 -12.35 -12.04
C GLN A 28 -25.12 -11.63 -11.43
N ALA A 29 -24.96 -11.76 -10.12
CA ALA A 29 -23.75 -11.35 -9.42
C ALA A 29 -22.53 -11.88 -10.20
N PRO A 30 -21.53 -11.04 -10.52
CA PRO A 30 -20.43 -11.47 -11.35
C PRO A 30 -19.71 -12.66 -10.71
N SER A 31 -19.70 -13.79 -11.42
CA SER A 31 -18.98 -15.05 -11.14
C SER A 31 -17.46 -14.89 -10.95
N ASN A 32 -16.94 -13.66 -10.94
CA ASN A 32 -15.53 -13.30 -10.96
C ASN A 32 -14.99 -12.82 -9.59
N THR A 33 -15.73 -13.00 -8.51
CA THR A 33 -15.24 -12.76 -7.12
C THR A 33 -13.92 -13.49 -6.82
N ASN A 34 -13.73 -14.68 -7.39
CA ASN A 34 -12.47 -15.44 -7.27
C ASN A 34 -11.27 -14.72 -7.91
N THR A 35 -11.49 -14.04 -9.04
CA THR A 35 -10.41 -13.33 -9.76
C THR A 35 -9.96 -12.06 -9.03
N LEU A 36 -10.87 -11.37 -8.33
CA LEU A 36 -10.52 -10.21 -7.51
C LEU A 36 -9.74 -10.65 -6.28
N LYS A 37 -10.21 -11.70 -5.60
CA LYS A 37 -9.56 -12.27 -4.42
C LYS A 37 -8.14 -12.75 -4.73
N GLU A 38 -7.93 -13.46 -5.84
CA GLU A 38 -6.59 -13.89 -6.27
C GLU A 38 -5.65 -12.71 -6.57
N ARG A 39 -6.15 -11.66 -7.23
CA ARG A 39 -5.36 -10.44 -7.51
C ARG A 39 -4.96 -9.72 -6.22
N LEU A 40 -5.88 -9.60 -5.27
CA LEU A 40 -5.63 -9.02 -3.94
C LEU A 40 -4.59 -9.84 -3.15
N ILE A 41 -4.72 -11.17 -3.12
CA ILE A 41 -3.78 -12.06 -2.43
C ILE A 41 -2.38 -11.98 -3.05
N LYS A 42 -2.28 -12.02 -4.39
CA LYS A 42 -1.00 -11.93 -5.10
C LYS A 42 -0.29 -10.62 -4.82
N GLN A 43 -1.04 -9.53 -4.74
CA GLN A 43 -0.49 -8.21 -4.45
C GLN A 43 -0.14 -8.04 -2.96
N SER A 44 -0.92 -8.61 -2.03
CA SER A 44 -0.57 -8.63 -0.61
C SER A 44 0.78 -9.36 -0.39
N LYS A 45 0.99 -10.50 -1.07
CA LYS A 45 2.28 -11.22 -1.05
C LYS A 45 3.43 -10.36 -1.60
N PHE A 46 3.22 -9.66 -2.72
CA PHE A 46 4.23 -8.77 -3.30
C PHE A 46 4.58 -7.60 -2.36
N ASN A 47 3.58 -6.97 -1.75
CA ASN A 47 3.79 -5.92 -0.76
C ASN A 47 4.54 -6.44 0.48
N ASN A 48 4.27 -7.67 0.90
CA ASN A 48 4.99 -8.29 2.01
C ASN A 48 6.48 -8.51 1.68
N SER A 49 6.79 -8.97 0.48
CA SER A 49 8.18 -9.11 0.02
C SER A 49 8.89 -7.75 -0.03
N ILE A 50 8.24 -6.69 -0.50
CA ILE A 50 8.82 -5.33 -0.50
C ILE A 50 9.10 -4.84 0.92
N LEU A 51 8.19 -5.08 1.86
CA LEU A 51 8.40 -4.74 3.27
C LEU A 51 9.63 -5.47 3.83
N ILE A 52 9.74 -6.77 3.57
CA ILE A 52 10.88 -7.58 4.02
C ILE A 52 12.19 -7.04 3.43
N ILE A 53 12.23 -6.79 2.12
CA ILE A 53 13.42 -6.22 1.45
C ILE A 53 13.80 -4.87 2.06
N SER A 54 12.81 -4.03 2.34
CA SER A 54 13.04 -2.71 2.93
C SER A 54 13.58 -2.79 4.36
N ILE A 55 13.11 -3.76 5.16
CA ILE A 55 13.64 -4.03 6.50
C ILE A 55 15.08 -4.55 6.43
N VAL A 56 15.37 -5.48 5.52
CA VAL A 56 16.74 -6.00 5.33
C VAL A 56 17.70 -4.87 4.91
N LEU A 57 17.28 -4.01 3.98
CA LEU A 57 18.06 -2.85 3.56
C LEU A 57 18.29 -1.88 4.73
N LEU A 58 17.28 -1.64 5.56
CA LEU A 58 17.39 -0.82 6.77
C LEU A 58 18.45 -1.39 7.74
N CYS A 59 18.44 -2.70 7.98
CA CYS A 59 19.45 -3.36 8.80
C CYS A 59 20.86 -3.19 8.23
N ILE A 60 21.04 -3.37 6.92
CA ILE A 60 22.34 -3.19 6.25
C ILE A 60 22.85 -1.75 6.41
N LEU A 61 21.99 -0.75 6.16
CA LEU A 61 22.34 0.66 6.31
C LEU A 61 22.69 1.01 7.76
N PHE A 62 21.98 0.43 8.72
CA PHE A 62 22.29 0.59 10.14
C PHE A 62 23.68 0.04 10.47
N PHE A 63 24.00 -1.18 10.04
CA PHE A 63 25.34 -1.76 10.25
C PHE A 63 26.45 -0.97 9.56
N LEU A 64 26.21 -0.45 8.35
CA LEU A 64 27.15 0.46 7.68
C LEU A 64 27.37 1.74 8.50
N GLY A 65 26.30 2.34 9.02
CA GLY A 65 26.38 3.53 9.87
C GLY A 65 27.20 3.29 11.14
N VAL A 66 26.98 2.16 11.80
CA VAL A 66 27.77 1.75 12.98
C VAL A 66 29.23 1.50 12.62
N TYR A 67 29.50 0.80 11.51
CA TYR A 67 30.85 0.55 11.02
C TYR A 67 31.61 1.86 10.77
N PHE A 68 31.00 2.80 10.07
CA PHE A 68 31.62 4.10 9.82
C PHE A 68 31.79 4.93 11.09
N ALA A 69 30.86 4.85 12.04
CA ALA A 69 31.00 5.53 13.32
C ALA A 69 32.20 5.02 14.13
N ILE A 70 32.52 3.71 14.03
CA ILE A 70 33.72 3.12 14.64
C ILE A 70 34.97 3.51 13.85
N TYR A 71 34.92 3.45 12.52
CA TYR A 71 36.07 3.71 11.65
C TYR A 71 36.54 5.17 11.70
N TYR A 72 35.63 6.14 11.71
CA TYR A 72 35.93 7.58 11.74
C TYR A 72 35.94 8.17 13.15
N ARG A 73 36.16 7.35 14.18
CA ARG A 73 36.15 7.80 15.58
C ARG A 73 37.15 8.92 15.87
N ASP A 74 38.29 8.94 15.16
CA ASP A 74 39.36 9.92 15.36
C ASP A 74 39.13 11.23 14.60
N GLU A 75 38.13 11.28 13.71
CA GLU A 75 37.76 12.47 12.93
C GLU A 75 36.32 12.93 13.27
N PRO A 76 36.14 13.80 14.27
CA PRO A 76 34.81 14.17 14.79
C PRO A 76 33.93 14.89 13.75
N THR A 77 34.53 15.65 12.83
CA THR A 77 33.83 16.30 11.72
C THR A 77 33.23 15.26 10.76
N THR A 78 34.04 14.30 10.29
CA THR A 78 33.60 13.22 9.41
C THR A 78 32.53 12.34 10.10
N MET A 79 32.73 12.02 11.37
CA MET A 79 31.79 11.27 12.19
C MET A 79 30.41 11.94 12.28
N SER A 80 30.37 13.26 12.51
CA SER A 80 29.11 14.00 12.63
C SER A 80 28.30 14.00 11.33
N VAL A 81 28.97 14.13 10.18
CA VAL A 81 28.32 14.12 8.85
C VAL A 81 27.77 12.73 8.53
N VAL A 82 28.56 11.68 8.79
CA VAL A 82 28.14 10.30 8.50
C VAL A 82 26.98 9.88 9.40
N LEU A 83 27.03 10.20 10.70
CA LEU A 83 25.92 9.91 11.62
C LEU A 83 24.66 10.69 11.25
N GLY A 84 24.80 11.99 10.97
CA GLY A 84 23.68 12.84 10.56
C GLY A 84 23.01 12.31 9.29
N GLY A 85 23.79 12.03 8.25
CA GLY A 85 23.29 11.50 6.98
C GLY A 85 22.65 10.12 7.13
N SER A 86 23.26 9.23 7.92
CA SER A 86 22.73 7.87 8.15
C SER A 86 21.40 7.90 8.91
N ILE A 87 21.29 8.72 9.95
CA ILE A 87 20.06 8.89 10.74
C ILE A 87 18.95 9.49 9.88
N PHE A 88 19.26 10.50 9.06
CA PHE A 88 18.27 11.11 8.18
C PHE A 88 17.76 10.12 7.11
N SER A 89 18.67 9.32 6.54
CA SER A 89 18.32 8.26 5.60
C SER A 89 17.43 7.20 6.25
N LEU A 90 17.79 6.75 7.46
CA LEU A 90 16.98 5.82 8.27
C LEU A 90 15.58 6.36 8.54
N LEU A 91 15.46 7.63 8.96
CA LEU A 91 14.18 8.28 9.18
C LEU A 91 13.33 8.32 7.91
N GLY A 92 13.93 8.68 6.76
CA GLY A 92 13.24 8.66 5.47
C GLY A 92 12.67 7.29 5.12
N ILE A 93 13.47 6.23 5.30
CA ILE A 93 13.05 4.85 5.06
C ILE A 93 11.94 4.45 6.04
N ILE A 94 12.05 4.79 7.33
CA ILE A 94 11.04 4.46 8.35
C ILE A 94 9.70 5.14 8.03
N VAL A 95 9.70 6.43 7.65
CA VAL A 95 8.48 7.14 7.26
C VAL A 95 7.82 6.47 6.05
N TRP A 96 8.62 6.11 5.05
CA TRP A 96 8.12 5.43 3.87
C TRP A 96 7.59 4.02 4.17
N LEU A 97 8.29 3.27 5.02
CA LEU A 97 7.88 1.95 5.50
C LEU A 97 6.56 2.02 6.27
N ARG A 98 6.41 3.01 7.16
CA ARG A 98 5.18 3.25 7.92
C ARG A 98 4.01 3.52 6.99
N LYS A 99 4.22 4.29 5.92
CA LYS A 99 3.20 4.54 4.89
C LYS A 99 2.80 3.25 4.17
N LEU A 100 3.76 2.44 3.72
CA LEU A 100 3.49 1.15 3.09
C LEU A 100 2.75 0.18 4.04
N TRP A 101 3.12 0.19 5.32
CA TRP A 101 2.49 -0.65 6.34
C TRP A 101 1.04 -0.24 6.58
N ALA A 102 0.74 1.06 6.63
CA ALA A 102 -0.62 1.57 6.70
C ALA A 102 -1.44 1.19 5.44
N GLU A 103 -0.85 1.30 4.25
CA GLU A 103 -1.50 0.86 3.00
C GLU A 103 -1.82 -0.65 3.03
N LYS A 104 -0.89 -1.48 3.53
CA LYS A 104 -1.11 -2.93 3.69
C LYS A 104 -2.22 -3.25 4.70
N ASN A 105 -2.16 -2.67 5.89
CA ASN A 105 -3.16 -2.93 6.93
C ASN A 105 -4.57 -2.54 6.47
N LEU A 106 -4.71 -1.43 5.75
CA LEU A 106 -5.99 -1.03 5.19
C LEU A 106 -6.50 -2.05 4.14
N MET A 107 -5.59 -2.60 3.33
CA MET A 107 -5.91 -3.65 2.36
C MET A 107 -6.33 -4.96 3.04
N ASP A 108 -5.60 -5.39 4.08
CA ASP A 108 -5.93 -6.61 4.81
C ASP A 108 -7.25 -6.47 5.61
N VAL A 109 -7.50 -5.31 6.22
CA VAL A 109 -8.77 -5.02 6.92
C VAL A 109 -9.94 -4.97 5.93
N SER A 110 -9.78 -4.32 4.78
CA SER A 110 -10.83 -4.31 3.76
C SER A 110 -11.13 -5.69 3.21
N LEU A 111 -10.10 -6.53 3.00
CA LEU A 111 -10.29 -7.93 2.61
C LEU A 111 -11.07 -8.72 3.66
N ALA A 112 -10.68 -8.62 4.93
CA ALA A 112 -11.36 -9.31 6.03
C ALA A 112 -12.84 -8.90 6.12
N ILE A 113 -13.13 -7.61 5.98
CA ILE A 113 -14.50 -7.08 6.02
C ILE A 113 -15.32 -7.54 4.81
N ILE A 114 -14.72 -7.61 3.62
CA ILE A 114 -15.40 -8.11 2.41
C ILE A 114 -15.73 -9.60 2.50
N GLU A 115 -14.94 -10.40 3.22
CA GLU A 115 -15.22 -11.84 3.38
C GLU A 115 -16.50 -12.12 4.19
N ASP A 116 -16.86 -11.24 5.13
CA ASP A 116 -18.02 -11.41 6.02
C ASP A 116 -19.29 -10.68 5.55
N LEU A 117 -19.20 -9.84 4.50
CA LEU A 117 -20.32 -9.01 4.04
C LEU A 117 -21.02 -9.60 2.79
N PRO A 118 -22.36 -9.44 2.68
CA PRO A 118 -23.04 -9.71 1.43
C PRO A 118 -22.51 -8.79 0.31
N PRO A 119 -22.45 -9.27 -0.95
CA PRO A 119 -21.75 -8.60 -2.05
C PRO A 119 -22.22 -7.17 -2.34
N GLU A 120 -23.50 -6.86 -2.09
CA GLU A 120 -24.03 -5.49 -2.23
C GLU A 120 -23.47 -4.51 -1.19
N GLU A 121 -23.27 -4.97 0.05
CA GLU A 121 -22.72 -4.15 1.14
C GLU A 121 -21.21 -4.00 1.01
N ALA A 122 -20.53 -5.06 0.58
CA ALA A 122 -19.11 -5.02 0.25
C ALA A 122 -18.80 -3.98 -0.84
N ALA A 123 -19.63 -3.88 -1.88
CA ALA A 123 -19.48 -2.88 -2.93
C ALA A 123 -19.64 -1.44 -2.39
N LYS A 124 -20.62 -1.18 -1.51
CA LYS A 124 -20.79 0.13 -0.86
C LYS A 124 -19.61 0.48 0.04
N TYR A 125 -19.12 -0.48 0.82
CA TYR A 125 -17.97 -0.30 1.70
C TYR A 125 -16.69 0.06 0.92
N ILE A 126 -16.45 -0.67 -0.17
CA ILE A 126 -15.36 -0.39 -1.12
C ILE A 126 -15.46 1.04 -1.66
N LEU A 127 -16.66 1.47 -2.07
CA LEU A 127 -16.89 2.79 -2.65
C LEU A 127 -16.62 3.91 -1.64
N ILE A 128 -17.03 3.71 -0.38
CA ILE A 128 -16.78 4.66 0.72
C ILE A 128 -15.29 4.74 1.07
N ILE A 129 -14.59 3.60 1.13
CA ILE A 129 -13.14 3.57 1.35
C ILE A 129 -12.42 4.28 0.21
N TYR A 130 -12.80 3.99 -1.03
CA TYR A 130 -12.25 4.63 -2.21
C TYR A 130 -12.44 6.15 -2.09
N ASP A 131 -13.67 6.63 -1.92
CA ASP A 131 -13.94 8.07 -1.84
C ASP A 131 -13.18 8.75 -0.69
N LYS A 132 -13.17 8.18 0.52
CA LYS A 132 -12.39 8.75 1.65
C LYS A 132 -10.88 8.78 1.38
N MET A 133 -10.32 7.75 0.76
CA MET A 133 -8.89 7.71 0.44
C MET A 133 -8.51 8.66 -0.70
N PHE A 134 -9.39 8.87 -1.69
CA PHE A 134 -9.12 9.76 -2.82
C PHE A 134 -9.40 11.23 -2.49
N ARG A 135 -10.42 11.53 -1.69
CA ARG A 135 -10.80 12.91 -1.30
C ARG A 135 -9.81 13.55 -0.33
N LYS A 136 -9.16 12.76 0.52
CA LYS A 136 -8.10 13.26 1.42
C LYS A 136 -6.85 13.74 0.66
N LYS A 137 -6.57 13.15 -0.51
CA LYS A 137 -5.38 13.49 -1.30
C LYS A 137 -5.50 14.82 -2.05
N SER A 138 -6.70 15.21 -2.48
CA SER A 138 -6.93 16.52 -3.13
C SER A 138 -6.78 17.72 -2.19
N THR A 139 -6.80 17.49 -0.87
CA THR A 139 -6.64 18.54 0.14
C THR A 139 -5.18 18.69 0.60
N GLU A 140 -4.37 17.62 0.54
CA GLU A 140 -2.94 17.66 0.87
C GLU A 140 -2.05 18.13 -0.31
N ASP A 141 -2.51 18.09 -1.56
CA ASP A 141 -1.77 18.65 -2.74
C ASP A 141 -1.99 20.17 -2.94
N ASN A 142 -2.84 20.81 -2.12
CA ASN A 142 -3.15 22.26 -2.18
C ASN A 142 -2.72 23.01 -0.91
N SER A 143 -1.87 22.43 -0.06
CA SER A 143 -1.24 23.07 1.11
C SER A 143 0.25 22.80 1.12
#